data_AF-A0A946DR50-F1
#
_entry.id   AF-A0A946DR50-F1
#
_cell.length_a   1.000
_cell.length_b   1.000
_cell.length_c   1.000
_cell.angle_alpha   90.00
_cell.angle_beta   90.00
_cell.angle_gamma   90.00
#
_symmetry.space_group_name_H-M   'P 1'
#
loop_
_entity.id
_entity.type
_entity.pdbx_description
1 polymer ?
#
loop_
_entity_poly.entity_id
_entity_poly.type
_entity_poly.pdbx_seq_one_letter_code
_entity_poly.pdbx_strand_id
1 'polypeptide(L)'
;MLNFRLSVLFAVLTLVVVAPVGAADEKGDEQLTPAELFDQRILPIFRSPNPSSCVQCHLAGVDLKNYILPSQEKTFVSLRDQGLIDLDNPEKSKVLTLIRMGDKDLDKGARLIHEKTRRAEYRAFAAWIKASSQDPKLRSLPKLSVAERARPDRPDAVIRHARKSRVVDSFARNVWSQRFRCFPCHTPHEINPRNPRHKAPLKTLAKLKELYSPEVLARLDIFKKTPEATLQYLIEQSRNTPKDRLPMIDLKNPKESLLLLKPMAKLPKKRDDGSFEDLSFVVPVSHGGGLKMHKDDQSYKSFIAWIQDYAKVVGDKYASVDELPADNWYGSKIVLQVTDAPKTWPTGIPVQLVLHSWNEQNGSWNAEPIAFTQGTVAPRRMVSGALFLLAPDRSKVTDTPDRASLAGGRFLIKAYVDQRRQLEEAPTLMLGKEDLYGQTEVKKSRWREGFRQATAVAGSSLQKP
;
A
#
# COMPACT_ATOMS: atom_id res chain seq x y z
N MET A 1 21.33 37.39 43.43
CA MET A 1 21.00 38.10 42.16
C MET A 1 20.11 37.20 41.33
N LEU A 2 18.80 37.39 41.46
CA LEU A 2 17.75 36.58 40.86
C LEU A 2 17.04 37.48 39.82
N ASN A 3 17.20 37.21 38.53
CA ASN A 3 16.53 37.98 37.48
C ASN A 3 15.26 37.26 37.04
N PHE A 4 14.13 37.67 37.62
CA PHE A 4 12.79 37.36 37.14
C PHE A 4 12.50 38.22 35.90
N ARG A 5 12.38 37.61 34.71
CA ARG A 5 11.83 38.28 33.52
C ARG A 5 10.34 37.94 33.42
N LEU A 6 9.52 38.92 33.78
CA LEU A 6 8.08 38.96 33.57
C LEU A 6 7.82 39.15 32.06
N SER A 7 7.31 38.12 31.38
CA SER A 7 6.84 38.25 30.00
C SER A 7 5.33 38.45 29.99
N VAL A 8 4.92 39.65 29.64
CA VAL A 8 3.52 40.05 29.46
C VAL A 8 2.98 39.39 28.19
N LEU A 9 1.98 38.53 28.34
CA LEU A 9 1.27 37.86 27.25
C LEU A 9 0.18 38.83 26.73
N PHE A 10 0.42 39.48 25.58
CA PHE A 10 -0.64 40.19 24.85
C PHE A 10 -1.51 39.16 24.13
N ALA A 11 -2.70 38.88 24.67
CA ALA A 11 -3.72 38.11 23.98
C ALA A 11 -4.36 39.00 22.89
N VAL A 12 -3.88 38.89 21.66
CA VAL A 12 -4.58 39.45 20.49
C VAL A 12 -5.76 38.53 20.18
N LEU A 13 -6.93 38.93 20.66
CA LEU A 13 -8.21 38.31 20.33
C LEU A 13 -8.53 38.61 18.87
N THR A 14 -8.08 37.74 17.97
CA THR A 14 -8.41 37.84 16.54
C THR A 14 -9.86 37.39 16.37
N LEU A 15 -10.78 38.35 16.27
CA LEU A 15 -12.18 38.09 15.97
C LEU A 15 -12.25 37.55 14.54
N VAL A 16 -12.30 36.22 14.39
CA VAL A 16 -12.62 35.59 13.10
C VAL A 16 -14.09 35.84 12.84
N VAL A 17 -14.39 36.86 12.02
CA VAL A 17 -15.72 37.03 11.43
C VAL A 17 -15.95 35.85 10.49
N VAL A 18 -16.61 34.81 11.01
CA VAL A 18 -17.18 33.75 10.19
C VAL A 18 -18.35 34.40 9.45
N ALA A 19 -18.11 34.81 8.21
CA ALA A 19 -19.21 35.19 7.33
C ALA A 19 -20.17 33.98 7.25
N PRO A 20 -21.47 34.16 7.53
CA PRO A 20 -22.42 33.11 7.29
C PRO A 20 -22.40 32.84 5.78
N VAL A 21 -21.94 31.65 5.39
CA VAL A 21 -22.27 31.11 4.07
C VAL A 21 -23.77 30.83 4.14
N GLY A 22 -24.53 31.90 3.89
CA GLY A 22 -25.97 31.88 3.83
C GLY A 22 -26.42 30.81 2.85
N ALA A 23 -27.52 30.16 3.18
CA ALA A 23 -28.36 29.49 2.22
C ALA A 23 -28.62 30.48 1.08
N ALA A 24 -27.87 30.34 -0.02
CA ALA A 24 -28.18 31.03 -1.24
C ALA A 24 -29.53 30.47 -1.71
N ASP A 25 -30.51 31.37 -1.73
CA ASP A 25 -31.81 31.19 -2.35
C ASP A 25 -31.71 30.33 -3.61
N GLU A 26 -32.55 29.31 -3.71
CA GLU A 26 -32.88 28.61 -4.95
C GLU A 26 -33.70 29.53 -5.89
N LYS A 27 -33.23 30.77 -6.12
CA LYS A 27 -33.72 31.60 -7.22
C LYS A 27 -33.16 31.03 -8.51
N GLY A 28 -33.96 30.14 -9.12
CA GLY A 28 -33.98 29.79 -10.54
C GLY A 28 -32.61 29.66 -11.23
N ASP A 29 -32.00 28.48 -11.14
CA ASP A 29 -30.89 28.06 -12.02
C ASP A 29 -31.22 28.20 -13.52
N GLU A 30 -32.50 28.36 -13.88
CA GLU A 30 -32.99 28.53 -15.25
C GLU A 30 -32.67 29.89 -15.90
N GLN A 31 -32.11 30.88 -15.17
CA GLN A 31 -31.81 32.21 -15.72
C GLN A 31 -30.33 32.54 -15.94
N LEU A 32 -29.40 31.74 -15.42
CA LEU A 32 -27.96 32.04 -15.55
C LEU A 32 -27.37 31.44 -16.83
N THR A 33 -26.57 32.23 -17.53
CA THR A 33 -25.79 31.78 -18.68
C THR A 33 -24.71 30.77 -18.26
N PRO A 34 -24.20 29.94 -19.19
CA PRO A 34 -23.07 29.04 -18.91
C PRO A 34 -21.85 29.75 -18.33
N ALA A 35 -21.54 30.96 -18.80
CA ALA A 35 -20.43 31.78 -18.31
C ALA A 35 -20.66 32.25 -16.87
N GLU A 36 -21.85 32.74 -16.55
CA GLU A 36 -22.19 33.15 -15.18
C GLU A 36 -22.15 31.97 -14.20
N LEU A 37 -22.67 30.81 -14.59
CA LEU A 37 -22.58 29.59 -13.79
C LEU A 37 -21.12 29.17 -13.57
N PHE A 38 -20.27 29.29 -14.58
CA PHE A 38 -18.86 28.99 -14.46
C PHE A 38 -18.17 29.94 -13.47
N ASP A 39 -18.34 31.24 -13.62
CA ASP A 39 -17.69 32.25 -12.80
C ASP A 39 -18.17 32.19 -11.34
N GLN A 40 -19.47 31.96 -11.13
CA GLN A 40 -20.06 31.90 -9.78
C GLN A 40 -19.80 30.58 -9.07
N ARG A 41 -19.68 29.44 -9.79
CA ARG A 41 -19.70 28.10 -9.15
C ARG A 41 -18.48 27.23 -9.45
N ILE A 42 -17.89 27.31 -10.65
CA ILE A 42 -16.75 26.47 -11.05
C ILE A 42 -15.43 27.15 -10.74
N LEU A 43 -15.29 28.43 -11.08
CA LEU A 43 -14.08 29.20 -10.87
C LEU A 43 -13.67 29.31 -9.38
N PRO A 44 -14.60 29.38 -8.40
CA PRO A 44 -14.24 29.30 -6.98
C PRO A 44 -13.62 27.96 -6.58
N ILE A 45 -14.02 26.85 -7.20
CA ILE A 45 -13.39 25.53 -6.97
C ILE A 45 -11.94 25.58 -7.47
N PHE A 46 -11.72 26.13 -8.67
CA PHE A 46 -10.38 26.32 -9.26
C PHE A 46 -9.46 27.18 -8.38
N ARG A 47 -10.00 28.25 -7.79
CA ARG A 47 -9.25 29.20 -6.95
C ARG A 47 -9.12 28.79 -5.48
N SER A 48 -9.90 27.80 -5.03
CA SER A 48 -9.90 27.37 -3.63
C SER A 48 -8.51 26.88 -3.21
N PRO A 49 -7.99 27.25 -2.03
CA PRO A 49 -6.76 26.66 -1.50
C PRO A 49 -6.98 25.23 -0.98
N ASN A 50 -8.23 24.85 -0.69
CA ASN A 50 -8.57 23.55 -0.14
C ASN A 50 -8.63 22.48 -1.24
N PRO A 51 -8.22 21.23 -0.96
CA PRO A 51 -8.35 20.13 -1.92
C PRO A 51 -9.81 19.84 -2.23
N SER A 52 -10.06 19.38 -3.46
CA SER A 52 -11.39 18.93 -3.89
C SER A 52 -11.81 17.61 -3.25
N SER A 53 -13.06 17.17 -3.46
CA SER A 53 -13.49 15.84 -3.00
C SER A 53 -12.76 14.68 -3.68
N CYS A 54 -12.03 14.90 -4.78
CA CYS A 54 -11.27 13.85 -5.47
C CYS A 54 -10.16 13.25 -4.60
N VAL A 55 -9.62 13.99 -3.62
CA VAL A 55 -8.59 13.48 -2.69
C VAL A 55 -9.15 12.45 -1.70
N GLN A 56 -10.47 12.30 -1.64
CA GLN A 56 -11.10 11.25 -0.83
C GLN A 56 -10.69 9.85 -1.32
N CYS A 57 -10.62 9.66 -2.64
CA CYS A 57 -10.28 8.36 -3.25
C CYS A 57 -8.84 8.28 -3.75
N HIS A 58 -8.21 9.42 -4.02
CA HIS A 58 -6.82 9.52 -4.48
C HIS A 58 -5.93 10.11 -3.40
N LEU A 59 -4.88 9.39 -3.01
CA LEU A 59 -3.95 9.89 -2.00
C LEU A 59 -3.03 11.00 -2.55
N ALA A 60 -2.87 11.08 -3.87
CA ALA A 60 -2.04 12.05 -4.56
C ALA A 60 -2.40 12.17 -6.06
N GLY A 61 -1.86 13.22 -6.70
CA GLY A 61 -1.85 13.40 -8.16
C GLY A 61 -3.19 13.75 -8.84
N VAL A 62 -4.30 13.83 -8.10
CA VAL A 62 -5.62 14.18 -8.66
C VAL A 62 -6.34 15.19 -7.79
N ASP A 63 -6.68 16.31 -8.41
CA ASP A 63 -7.64 17.28 -7.89
C ASP A 63 -8.63 17.66 -9.01
N LEU A 64 -9.88 17.94 -8.66
CA LEU A 64 -10.90 18.42 -9.60
C LEU A 64 -10.43 19.69 -10.35
N LYS A 65 -9.59 20.52 -9.72
CA LYS A 65 -9.00 21.72 -10.33
C LYS A 65 -8.15 21.42 -11.55
N ASN A 66 -7.55 20.23 -11.62
CA ASN A 66 -6.75 19.79 -12.77
C ASN A 66 -7.61 19.65 -14.05
N TYR A 67 -8.93 19.71 -13.92
CA TYR A 67 -9.90 19.62 -15.00
C TYR A 67 -10.58 20.95 -15.32
N ILE A 68 -10.14 22.06 -14.70
CA ILE A 68 -10.68 23.40 -14.90
C ILE A 68 -9.63 24.30 -15.55
N LEU A 69 -9.98 24.96 -16.66
CA LEU A 69 -9.14 25.96 -17.34
C LEU A 69 -9.58 27.38 -16.97
N PRO A 70 -8.79 28.43 -17.24
CA PRO A 70 -9.12 29.80 -16.88
C PRO A 70 -10.42 30.38 -17.49
N SER A 71 -11.05 29.69 -18.43
CA SER A 71 -12.30 30.14 -19.07
C SER A 71 -13.32 29.02 -19.19
N GLN A 72 -14.59 29.40 -19.22
CA GLN A 72 -15.73 28.52 -19.39
C GLN A 72 -15.68 27.73 -20.71
N GLU A 73 -15.41 28.41 -21.82
CA GLU A 73 -15.34 27.80 -23.15
C GLU A 73 -14.27 26.70 -23.19
N LYS A 74 -13.03 27.02 -22.79
CA LYS A 74 -11.94 26.05 -22.79
C LYS A 74 -12.21 24.88 -21.85
N THR A 75 -12.75 25.14 -20.65
CA THR A 75 -13.06 24.07 -19.69
C THR A 75 -14.11 23.12 -20.27
N PHE A 76 -15.21 23.65 -20.81
CA PHE A 76 -16.26 22.83 -21.38
C PHE A 76 -15.77 21.98 -22.56
N VAL A 77 -15.08 22.62 -23.51
CA VAL A 77 -14.51 21.94 -24.69
C VAL A 77 -13.52 20.87 -24.28
N SER A 78 -12.64 21.15 -23.33
CA SER A 78 -11.67 20.19 -22.80
C SER A 78 -12.35 18.95 -22.22
N LEU A 79 -13.38 19.12 -21.39
CA LEU A 79 -14.10 18.01 -20.77
C LEU A 79 -14.92 17.21 -21.79
N ARG A 80 -15.59 17.90 -22.72
CA ARG A 80 -16.31 17.31 -23.85
C ARG A 80 -15.40 16.44 -24.71
N ASP A 81 -14.26 16.98 -25.12
CA ASP A 81 -13.32 16.29 -26.02
C ASP A 81 -12.63 15.08 -25.38
N GLN A 82 -12.62 15.03 -24.05
CA GLN A 82 -12.15 13.88 -23.27
C GLN A 82 -13.26 12.85 -22.98
N GLY A 83 -14.49 13.10 -23.43
CA GLY A 83 -15.65 12.25 -23.12
C GLY A 83 -16.04 12.28 -21.64
N LEU A 84 -15.70 13.37 -20.93
CA LEU A 84 -16.08 13.58 -19.53
C LEU A 84 -17.47 14.21 -19.40
N ILE A 85 -17.91 14.94 -20.43
CA ILE A 85 -19.27 15.48 -20.58
C ILE A 85 -20.00 14.68 -21.66
N ASP A 86 -21.22 14.26 -21.33
CA ASP A 86 -22.18 13.73 -22.28
C ASP A 86 -23.05 14.89 -22.77
N LEU A 87 -23.00 15.17 -24.07
CA LEU A 87 -23.70 16.31 -24.66
C LEU A 87 -25.21 16.09 -24.76
N ASP A 88 -25.64 14.83 -24.86
CA ASP A 88 -27.04 14.48 -25.10
C ASP A 88 -27.75 14.12 -23.80
N ASN A 89 -27.00 13.63 -22.81
CA ASN A 89 -27.47 13.30 -21.46
C ASN A 89 -26.54 13.96 -20.42
N PRO A 90 -26.56 15.30 -20.26
CA PRO A 90 -25.62 16.03 -19.39
C PRO A 90 -25.56 15.52 -17.95
N GLU A 91 -26.68 15.01 -17.41
CA GLU A 91 -26.77 14.40 -16.08
C GLU A 91 -26.03 13.06 -15.96
N LYS A 92 -25.78 12.37 -17.07
CA LYS A 92 -25.01 11.11 -17.14
C LYS A 92 -23.51 11.34 -17.40
N SER A 93 -23.08 12.59 -17.49
CA SER A 93 -21.67 12.96 -17.70
C SER A 93 -20.73 12.22 -16.74
N LYS A 94 -19.66 11.66 -17.29
CA LYS A 94 -18.69 10.86 -16.53
C LYS A 94 -18.07 11.65 -15.38
N VAL A 95 -17.80 12.95 -15.54
CA VAL A 95 -17.27 13.79 -14.45
C VAL A 95 -18.21 13.85 -13.23
N LEU A 96 -19.52 13.89 -13.45
CA LEU A 96 -20.52 13.88 -12.36
C LEU A 96 -20.52 12.53 -11.63
N THR A 97 -20.38 11.45 -12.38
CA THR A 97 -20.23 10.09 -11.82
C THR A 97 -18.97 9.99 -10.96
N LEU A 98 -17.84 10.54 -11.45
CA LEU A 98 -16.56 10.53 -10.74
C LEU A 98 -16.62 11.33 -9.44
N ILE A 99 -17.22 12.54 -9.44
CA ILE A 99 -17.43 13.33 -8.22
C ILE A 99 -18.21 12.52 -7.18
N ARG A 100 -19.26 11.81 -7.60
CA ARG A 100 -20.09 10.98 -6.71
C ARG A 100 -19.44 9.68 -6.25
N MET A 101 -18.30 9.26 -6.81
CA MET A 101 -17.66 7.99 -6.40
C MET A 101 -17.32 7.96 -4.90
N GLY A 102 -17.08 9.12 -4.28
CA GLY A 102 -16.86 9.24 -2.84
C GLY A 102 -18.03 8.73 -1.97
N ASP A 103 -19.25 8.62 -2.51
CA ASP A 103 -20.39 8.05 -1.79
C ASP A 103 -20.19 6.55 -1.50
N LYS A 104 -19.39 5.86 -2.33
CA LYS A 104 -19.06 4.43 -2.23
C LYS A 104 -17.79 4.15 -1.42
N ASP A 105 -17.18 5.17 -0.81
CA ASP A 105 -16.01 4.98 0.04
C ASP A 105 -16.39 4.13 1.27
N LEU A 106 -15.58 3.10 1.53
CA LEU A 106 -15.75 2.18 2.65
C LEU A 106 -15.42 2.85 3.98
N ASP A 107 -14.60 3.90 3.95
CA ASP A 107 -14.27 4.73 5.09
C ASP A 107 -15.43 5.71 5.38
N LYS A 108 -16.27 5.35 6.36
CA LYS A 108 -17.42 6.16 6.77
C LYS A 108 -17.01 7.56 7.22
N GLY A 109 -15.85 7.69 7.89
CA GLY A 109 -15.35 8.97 8.38
C GLY A 109 -14.97 9.89 7.22
N ALA A 110 -14.14 9.38 6.30
CA ALA A 110 -13.77 10.13 5.09
C ALA A 110 -15.01 10.53 4.27
N ARG A 111 -15.98 9.62 4.11
CA ARG A 111 -17.22 9.91 3.37
C ARG A 111 -18.00 11.08 3.96
N LEU A 112 -18.11 11.16 5.28
CA LEU A 112 -18.79 12.23 6.00
C LEU A 112 -18.02 13.55 5.92
N ILE A 113 -16.70 13.51 6.12
CA ILE A 113 -15.82 14.69 6.06
C ILE A 113 -15.93 15.39 4.69
N HIS A 114 -15.94 14.61 3.61
CA HIS A 114 -15.97 15.15 2.25
C HIS A 114 -17.39 15.37 1.68
N GLU A 115 -18.45 14.98 2.39
CA GLU A 115 -19.83 15.01 1.85
C GLU A 115 -20.25 16.41 1.40
N LYS A 116 -20.07 17.42 2.27
CA LYS A 116 -20.49 18.79 1.97
C LYS A 116 -19.79 19.32 0.71
N THR A 117 -18.48 19.15 0.63
CA THR A 117 -17.66 19.58 -0.52
C THR A 117 -18.08 18.85 -1.79
N ARG A 118 -18.23 17.51 -1.73
CA ARG A 118 -18.65 16.67 -2.86
C ARG A 118 -20.03 17.06 -3.40
N ARG A 119 -20.99 17.35 -2.53
CA ARG A 119 -22.33 17.80 -2.93
C ARG A 119 -22.30 19.19 -3.57
N ALA A 120 -21.48 20.11 -3.05
CA ALA A 120 -21.29 21.43 -3.64
C ALA A 120 -20.66 21.35 -5.03
N GLU A 121 -19.56 20.59 -5.17
CA GLU A 121 -18.89 20.33 -6.45
C GLU A 121 -19.84 19.68 -7.46
N TYR A 122 -20.60 18.66 -7.05
CA TYR A 122 -21.57 17.99 -7.91
C TYR A 122 -22.64 18.96 -8.42
N ARG A 123 -23.24 19.76 -7.54
CA ARG A 123 -24.28 20.74 -7.92
C ARG A 123 -23.73 21.79 -8.87
N ALA A 124 -22.53 22.31 -8.57
CA ALA A 124 -21.85 23.29 -9.41
C ALA A 124 -21.63 22.75 -10.83
N PHE A 125 -21.01 21.57 -10.95
CA PHE A 125 -20.75 20.94 -12.24
C PHE A 125 -22.04 20.53 -12.95
N ALA A 126 -23.04 19.98 -12.25
CA ALA A 126 -24.27 19.51 -12.87
C ALA A 126 -25.07 20.67 -13.50
N ALA A 127 -25.24 21.78 -12.78
CA ALA A 127 -25.93 22.96 -13.30
C ALA A 127 -25.16 23.56 -14.50
N TRP A 128 -23.84 23.73 -14.35
CA TRP A 128 -23.00 24.30 -15.40
C TRP A 128 -22.93 23.43 -16.66
N ILE A 129 -22.79 22.11 -16.53
CA ILE A 129 -22.78 21.17 -17.67
C ILE A 129 -24.14 21.19 -18.38
N LYS A 130 -25.26 21.18 -17.63
CA LYS A 130 -26.60 21.22 -18.23
C LYS A 130 -26.78 22.47 -19.10
N ALA A 131 -26.44 23.66 -18.57
CA ALA A 131 -26.52 24.91 -19.32
C ALA A 131 -25.57 24.91 -20.53
N SER A 132 -24.32 24.48 -20.33
CA SER A 132 -23.30 24.48 -21.39
C SER A 132 -23.63 23.50 -22.53
N SER A 133 -24.20 22.33 -22.22
CA SER A 133 -24.62 21.34 -23.22
C SER A 133 -25.82 21.81 -24.05
N GLN A 134 -26.59 22.80 -23.58
CA GLN A 134 -27.70 23.40 -24.33
C GLN A 134 -27.28 24.56 -25.22
N ASP A 135 -26.09 25.12 -25.02
CA ASP A 135 -25.56 26.24 -25.81
C ASP A 135 -24.99 25.75 -27.16
N PRO A 136 -25.61 26.11 -28.32
CA PRO A 136 -25.15 25.67 -29.63
C PRO A 136 -23.73 26.15 -29.97
N LYS A 137 -23.34 27.34 -29.48
CA LYS A 137 -22.00 27.89 -29.70
C LYS A 137 -20.97 26.98 -29.05
N LEU A 138 -21.15 26.63 -27.77
CA LEU A 138 -20.24 25.75 -27.05
C LEU A 138 -20.17 24.34 -27.63
N ARG A 139 -21.31 23.78 -28.07
CA ARG A 139 -21.35 22.46 -28.73
C ARG A 139 -20.54 22.46 -30.02
N SER A 140 -20.57 23.55 -30.79
CA SER A 140 -19.92 23.67 -32.10
C SER A 140 -18.45 24.11 -32.06
N LEU A 141 -17.93 24.51 -30.90
CA LEU A 141 -16.54 24.95 -30.78
C LEU A 141 -15.55 23.86 -31.25
N PRO A 142 -14.46 24.24 -31.94
CA PRO A 142 -13.46 23.31 -32.43
C PRO A 142 -12.81 22.52 -31.29
N LYS A 143 -12.32 21.33 -31.61
CA LYS A 143 -11.64 20.49 -30.62
C LYS A 143 -10.33 21.13 -30.17
N LEU A 144 -10.02 21.00 -28.88
CA LEU A 144 -8.71 21.34 -28.34
C LEU A 144 -7.68 20.27 -28.72
N SER A 145 -6.44 20.72 -28.95
CA SER A 145 -5.29 19.81 -29.02
C SER A 145 -5.08 19.11 -27.69
N VAL A 146 -4.33 17.99 -27.70
CA VAL A 146 -4.05 17.22 -26.47
C VAL A 146 -3.32 18.07 -25.42
N ALA A 147 -2.46 18.99 -25.85
CA ALA A 147 -1.68 19.86 -24.96
C ALA A 147 -2.52 20.95 -24.29
N GLU A 148 -3.66 21.33 -24.88
CA GLU A 148 -4.54 22.38 -24.36
C GLU A 148 -5.64 21.85 -23.43
N ARG A 149 -5.81 20.51 -23.35
CA ARG A 149 -6.83 19.89 -22.51
C ARG A 149 -6.40 19.92 -21.06
N ALA A 150 -7.32 20.32 -20.19
CA ALA A 150 -7.17 20.17 -18.75
C ALA A 150 -7.18 18.68 -18.38
N ARG A 151 -6.10 18.27 -17.75
CA ARG A 151 -5.88 16.94 -17.19
C ARG A 151 -4.87 17.07 -16.05
N PRO A 152 -4.78 16.10 -15.13
CA PRO A 152 -3.68 16.06 -14.19
C PRO A 152 -2.33 15.98 -14.92
N ASP A 153 -1.31 16.60 -14.34
CA ASP A 153 0.05 16.60 -14.90
C ASP A 153 0.72 15.22 -14.88
N ARG A 154 0.20 14.31 -14.06
CA ARG A 154 0.71 12.95 -13.90
C ARG A 154 0.10 11.99 -14.94
N PRO A 155 0.87 10.99 -15.42
CA PRO A 155 0.30 9.92 -16.23
C PRO A 155 -0.81 9.15 -15.50
N ASP A 156 -1.79 8.67 -16.26
CA ASP A 156 -2.90 7.85 -15.77
C ASP A 156 -2.47 6.67 -14.89
N ALA A 157 -1.37 6.01 -15.25
CA ALA A 157 -0.84 4.88 -14.48
C ALA A 157 -0.37 5.31 -13.08
N VAL A 158 0.28 6.47 -12.96
CA VAL A 158 0.73 7.05 -11.67
C VAL A 158 -0.49 7.43 -10.81
N ILE A 159 -1.49 8.07 -11.42
CA ILE A 159 -2.75 8.42 -10.75
C ILE A 159 -3.47 7.18 -10.22
N ARG A 160 -3.53 6.11 -11.02
CA ARG A 160 -4.15 4.83 -10.63
C ARG A 160 -3.36 4.16 -9.51
N HIS A 161 -2.04 4.28 -9.52
CA HIS A 161 -1.16 3.76 -8.48
C HIS A 161 -1.36 4.43 -7.12
N ALA A 162 -1.74 5.72 -7.12
CA ALA A 162 -2.02 6.49 -5.92
C ALA A 162 -3.46 6.33 -5.36
N ARG A 163 -4.30 5.48 -5.97
CA ARG A 163 -5.66 5.22 -5.47
C ARG A 163 -5.64 4.52 -4.12
N LYS A 164 -6.49 4.95 -3.19
CA LYS A 164 -6.62 4.37 -1.84
C LYS A 164 -6.92 2.88 -1.88
N SER A 165 -7.82 2.44 -2.78
CA SER A 165 -8.14 1.01 -2.96
C SER A 165 -6.92 0.18 -3.37
N ARG A 166 -6.13 0.65 -4.34
CA ARG A 166 -4.92 -0.05 -4.77
C ARG A 166 -3.87 -0.10 -3.65
N VAL A 167 -3.74 0.96 -2.84
CA VAL A 167 -2.84 0.96 -1.68
C VAL A 167 -3.27 -0.05 -0.63
N VAL A 168 -4.58 -0.18 -0.38
CA VAL A 168 -5.14 -1.24 0.48
C VAL A 168 -4.85 -2.63 -0.11
N ASP A 169 -5.07 -2.83 -1.41
CA ASP A 169 -4.79 -4.12 -2.06
C ASP A 169 -3.32 -4.49 -1.95
N SER A 170 -2.43 -3.51 -2.16
CA SER A 170 -0.98 -3.70 -1.99
C SER A 170 -0.62 -4.00 -0.53
N PHE A 171 -1.25 -3.32 0.44
CA PHE A 171 -1.08 -3.61 1.87
C PHE A 171 -1.54 -5.03 2.21
N ALA A 172 -2.69 -5.45 1.65
CA ALA A 172 -3.25 -6.77 1.85
C ALA A 172 -2.27 -7.86 1.40
N ARG A 173 -1.67 -7.68 0.23
CA ARG A 173 -0.68 -8.62 -0.33
C ARG A 173 0.64 -8.61 0.43
N ASN A 174 1.17 -7.43 0.72
CA ASN A 174 2.55 -7.29 1.17
C ASN A 174 2.72 -7.39 2.69
N VAL A 175 1.73 -6.92 3.45
CA VAL A 175 1.79 -6.84 4.92
C VAL A 175 0.77 -7.76 5.58
N TRP A 176 -0.51 -7.60 5.23
CA TRP A 176 -1.62 -8.33 5.88
C TRP A 176 -1.55 -9.85 5.69
N SER A 177 -1.09 -10.31 4.52
CA SER A 177 -0.92 -11.73 4.22
C SER A 177 0.06 -12.44 5.16
N GLN A 178 0.99 -11.68 5.77
CA GLN A 178 2.02 -12.20 6.67
C GLN A 178 1.63 -12.15 8.15
N ARG A 179 0.42 -11.67 8.48
CA ARG A 179 -0.03 -11.46 9.88
C ARG A 179 0.09 -12.68 10.79
N PHE A 180 -0.02 -13.89 10.22
CA PHE A 180 0.09 -15.13 11.00
C PHE A 180 1.48 -15.40 11.57
N ARG A 181 2.52 -14.69 11.12
CA ARG A 181 3.83 -14.68 11.80
C ARG A 181 3.76 -14.04 13.20
N CYS A 182 2.76 -13.20 13.41
CA CYS A 182 2.49 -12.46 14.63
C CYS A 182 1.30 -13.04 15.42
N PHE A 183 0.73 -14.16 14.97
CA PHE A 183 -0.29 -14.92 15.68
C PHE A 183 0.33 -15.60 16.92
N PRO A 184 -0.38 -15.65 18.06
CA PRO A 184 -1.75 -15.18 18.29
C PRO A 184 -1.87 -13.74 18.81
N CYS A 185 -0.77 -13.13 19.24
CA CYS A 185 -0.81 -11.88 20.01
C CYS A 185 -1.45 -10.73 19.23
N HIS A 186 -1.21 -10.68 17.92
CA HIS A 186 -1.65 -9.58 17.08
C HIS A 186 -2.91 -9.87 16.26
N THR A 187 -3.41 -11.11 16.24
CA THR A 187 -4.66 -11.51 15.57
C THR A 187 -5.56 -12.35 16.49
N PRO A 188 -5.87 -11.88 17.71
CA PRO A 188 -6.66 -12.66 18.67
C PRO A 188 -8.04 -13.07 18.14
N HIS A 189 -8.61 -12.28 17.22
CA HIS A 189 -9.90 -12.53 16.59
C HIS A 189 -9.91 -13.76 15.64
N GLU A 190 -8.75 -14.28 15.22
CA GLU A 190 -8.65 -15.47 14.36
C GLU A 190 -8.55 -16.78 15.17
N ILE A 191 -8.49 -16.69 16.50
CA ILE A 191 -8.46 -17.86 17.36
C ILE A 191 -9.85 -18.49 17.44
N ASN A 192 -10.01 -19.62 16.78
CA ASN A 192 -11.15 -20.51 16.96
C ASN A 192 -10.97 -21.48 18.16
N PRO A 193 -11.80 -21.40 19.22
CA PRO A 193 -11.75 -22.32 20.37
C PRO A 193 -12.01 -23.79 20.04
N ARG A 194 -12.72 -24.04 18.94
CA ARG A 194 -13.04 -25.39 18.46
C ARG A 194 -11.90 -26.02 17.66
N ASN A 195 -10.88 -25.24 17.28
CA ASN A 195 -9.72 -25.77 16.54
C ASN A 195 -8.68 -26.35 17.53
N PRO A 196 -8.39 -27.66 17.50
CA PRO A 196 -7.41 -28.27 18.40
C PRO A 196 -6.01 -27.65 18.30
N ARG A 197 -5.63 -27.11 17.13
CA ARG A 197 -4.35 -26.42 16.93
C ARG A 197 -4.26 -25.08 17.69
N HIS A 198 -5.38 -24.56 18.18
CA HIS A 198 -5.46 -23.27 18.87
C HIS A 198 -5.41 -23.38 20.41
N LYS A 199 -5.29 -24.58 20.97
CA LYS A 199 -5.20 -24.77 22.44
C LYS A 199 -4.02 -23.99 23.06
N ALA A 200 -2.83 -24.07 22.46
CA ALA A 200 -1.66 -23.32 22.94
C ALA A 200 -1.84 -21.79 22.76
N PRO A 201 -2.26 -21.29 21.58
CA PRO A 201 -2.64 -19.89 21.40
C PRO A 201 -3.62 -19.32 22.44
N LEU A 202 -4.67 -20.07 22.79
CA LEU A 202 -5.63 -19.68 23.82
C LEU A 202 -4.97 -19.52 25.19
N LYS A 203 -4.10 -20.46 25.57
CA LYS A 203 -3.33 -20.38 26.81
C LYS A 203 -2.40 -19.16 26.82
N THR A 204 -1.75 -18.87 25.69
CA THR A 204 -0.91 -17.66 25.55
C THR A 204 -1.74 -16.39 25.76
N LEU A 205 -2.91 -16.27 25.13
CA LEU A 205 -3.76 -15.10 25.34
C LEU A 205 -4.29 -14.97 26.78
N ALA A 206 -4.66 -16.09 27.41
CA ALA A 206 -5.08 -16.07 28.81
C ALA A 206 -3.96 -15.51 29.71
N LYS A 207 -2.72 -16.00 29.52
CA LYS A 207 -1.56 -15.47 30.24
C LYS A 207 -1.30 -14.00 29.97
N LEU A 208 -1.46 -13.53 28.72
CA LEU A 208 -1.31 -12.11 28.41
C LEU A 208 -2.37 -11.26 29.13
N LYS A 209 -3.61 -11.76 29.26
CA LYS A 209 -4.69 -11.09 29.99
C LYS A 209 -4.42 -10.97 31.50
N GLU A 210 -3.70 -11.92 32.07
CA GLU A 210 -3.26 -11.87 33.47
C GLU A 210 -2.11 -10.87 33.67
N LEU A 211 -1.23 -10.71 32.67
CA LEU A 211 -0.01 -9.90 32.78
C LEU A 211 -0.18 -8.42 32.40
N TYR A 212 -1.15 -8.11 31.54
CA TYR A 212 -1.26 -6.79 30.92
C TYR A 212 -2.64 -6.19 31.10
N SER A 213 -2.69 -4.86 31.24
CA SER A 213 -3.95 -4.12 31.32
C SER A 213 -4.76 -4.22 30.00
N PRO A 214 -6.09 -4.01 30.05
CA PRO A 214 -6.92 -4.00 28.85
C PRO A 214 -6.43 -3.05 27.75
N GLU A 215 -5.87 -1.89 28.12
CA GLU A 215 -5.34 -0.89 27.19
C GLU A 215 -4.11 -1.41 26.46
N VAL A 216 -3.20 -2.09 27.17
CA VAL A 216 -2.02 -2.72 26.57
C VAL A 216 -2.43 -3.85 25.64
N LEU A 217 -3.40 -4.68 26.04
CA LEU A 217 -3.93 -5.77 25.21
C LEU A 217 -4.59 -5.24 23.94
N ALA A 218 -5.35 -4.14 24.03
CA ALA A 218 -5.95 -3.49 22.87
C ALA A 218 -4.90 -2.98 21.87
N ARG A 219 -3.72 -2.56 22.37
CA ARG A 219 -2.58 -2.17 21.52
C ARG A 219 -1.82 -3.35 20.92
N LEU A 220 -1.93 -4.55 21.50
CA LEU A 220 -1.37 -5.77 20.91
C LEU A 220 -2.22 -6.25 19.73
N ASP A 221 -3.53 -5.99 19.70
CA ASP A 221 -4.39 -6.31 18.55
C ASP A 221 -4.11 -5.38 17.36
N ILE A 222 -2.93 -5.48 16.76
CA ILE A 222 -2.50 -4.60 15.66
C ILE A 222 -3.20 -4.98 14.36
N PHE A 223 -3.37 -6.28 14.13
CA PHE A 223 -3.94 -6.81 12.91
C PHE A 223 -5.46 -7.03 13.11
N LYS A 224 -6.30 -6.20 12.47
CA LYS A 224 -7.78 -6.17 12.62
C LYS A 224 -8.49 -7.15 11.69
N LYS A 225 -9.81 -7.32 11.78
CA LYS A 225 -10.54 -8.31 10.95
C LYS A 225 -10.35 -8.16 9.43
N THR A 226 -10.02 -6.97 8.93
CA THR A 226 -9.79 -6.72 7.51
C THR A 226 -8.49 -5.95 7.25
N PRO A 227 -7.91 -6.03 6.04
CA PRO A 227 -6.77 -5.20 5.64
C PRO A 227 -7.03 -3.70 5.81
N GLU A 228 -8.21 -3.21 5.43
CA GLU A 228 -8.60 -1.78 5.51
C GLU A 228 -8.57 -1.29 6.95
N ALA A 229 -9.25 -2.02 7.85
CA ALA A 229 -9.32 -1.65 9.26
C ALA A 229 -7.93 -1.68 9.92
N THR A 230 -7.07 -2.59 9.46
CA THR A 230 -5.68 -2.67 9.93
C THR A 230 -4.87 -1.49 9.44
N LEU A 231 -4.91 -1.19 8.14
CA LEU A 231 -4.18 -0.08 7.57
C LEU A 231 -4.60 1.24 8.21
N GLN A 232 -5.90 1.44 8.39
CA GLN A 232 -6.44 2.59 9.11
C GLN A 232 -5.88 2.69 10.53
N TYR A 233 -5.94 1.60 11.30
CA TYR A 233 -5.36 1.55 12.65
C TYR A 233 -3.88 1.92 12.66
N LEU A 234 -3.08 1.35 11.76
CA LEU A 234 -1.65 1.64 11.66
C LEU A 234 -1.38 3.12 11.33
N ILE A 235 -2.16 3.72 10.42
CA ILE A 235 -2.05 5.13 10.07
C ILE A 235 -2.39 6.02 11.26
N GLU A 236 -3.51 5.75 11.94
CA GLU A 236 -3.95 6.50 13.12
C GLU A 236 -2.93 6.42 14.25
N GLN A 237 -2.40 5.23 14.56
CA GLN A 237 -1.36 5.07 15.57
C GLN A 237 -0.07 5.80 15.18
N SER A 238 0.30 5.80 13.91
CA SER A 238 1.49 6.53 13.42
C SER A 238 1.33 8.04 13.61
N ARG A 239 0.15 8.60 13.30
CA ARG A 239 -0.15 10.02 13.47
C ARG A 239 -0.18 10.46 14.94
N ASN A 240 -0.65 9.57 15.81
CA ASN A 240 -0.76 9.82 17.25
C ASN A 240 0.49 9.40 18.03
N THR A 241 1.60 9.10 17.36
CA THR A 241 2.83 8.67 18.03
C THR A 241 3.50 9.86 18.75
N PRO A 242 3.84 9.72 20.05
CA PRO A 242 4.64 10.71 20.77
C PRO A 242 5.98 11.02 20.08
N LYS A 243 6.47 12.26 20.16
CA LYS A 243 7.70 12.71 19.47
C LYS A 243 8.96 11.94 19.88
N ASP A 244 8.97 11.35 21.07
CA ASP A 244 10.06 10.56 21.64
C ASP A 244 10.00 9.07 21.25
N ARG A 245 9.09 8.68 20.34
CA ARG A 245 8.89 7.30 19.91
C ARG A 245 8.88 7.16 18.41
N LEU A 246 9.28 5.98 17.92
CA LEU A 246 9.13 5.63 16.51
C LEU A 246 7.66 5.34 16.17
N PRO A 247 7.14 5.78 15.03
CA PRO A 247 5.77 5.51 14.61
C PRO A 247 5.59 4.08 14.08
N MET A 248 4.36 3.62 13.99
CA MET A 248 4.05 2.32 13.36
C MET A 248 4.48 2.31 11.88
N ILE A 249 4.26 3.40 11.17
CA ILE A 249 4.66 3.67 9.79
C ILE A 249 5.38 5.02 9.79
N ASP A 250 6.68 4.99 9.50
CA ASP A 250 7.49 6.20 9.34
C ASP A 250 7.61 6.55 7.84
N LEU A 251 6.98 7.66 7.44
CA LEU A 251 6.99 8.12 6.04
C LEU A 251 8.30 8.81 5.65
N LYS A 252 9.10 9.26 6.63
CA LYS A 252 10.39 9.93 6.40
C LYS A 252 11.50 8.88 6.31
N ASN A 253 11.51 7.96 7.28
CA ASN A 253 12.49 6.90 7.40
C ASN A 253 11.81 5.52 7.40
N PRO A 254 11.36 4.98 6.24
CA PRO A 254 10.66 3.70 6.18
C PRO A 254 11.28 2.54 6.98
N LYS A 255 12.63 2.48 7.03
CA LYS A 255 13.39 1.46 7.78
C LYS A 255 13.23 1.57 9.31
N GLU A 256 12.80 2.72 9.83
CA GLU A 256 12.59 3.00 11.26
C GLU A 256 11.15 2.74 11.73
N SER A 257 10.26 2.32 10.83
CA SER A 257 8.88 1.97 11.17
C SER A 257 8.81 0.83 12.19
N LEU A 258 8.03 0.98 13.27
CA LEU A 258 7.85 -0.09 14.25
C LEU A 258 7.18 -1.33 13.65
N LEU A 259 6.37 -1.18 12.61
CA LEU A 259 5.81 -2.31 11.84
C LEU A 259 6.90 -3.23 11.27
N LEU A 260 8.09 -2.68 11.00
CA LEU A 260 9.27 -3.40 10.52
C LEU A 260 10.17 -3.85 11.68
N LEU A 261 10.47 -2.94 12.60
CA LEU A 261 11.48 -3.16 13.65
C LEU A 261 10.99 -4.12 14.75
N LYS A 262 9.71 -4.09 15.15
CA LYS A 262 9.20 -4.94 16.23
C LYS A 262 9.27 -6.43 15.88
N PRO A 263 8.84 -6.92 14.70
CA PRO A 263 9.00 -8.32 14.33
C PRO A 263 10.46 -8.77 14.20
N MET A 264 11.41 -7.84 14.02
CA MET A 264 12.85 -8.13 13.95
C MET A 264 13.56 -8.05 15.30
N ALA A 265 12.91 -7.47 16.29
CA ALA A 265 13.52 -7.18 17.57
C ALA A 265 13.66 -8.44 18.43
N LYS A 266 14.74 -8.47 19.22
CA LYS A 266 14.94 -9.47 20.26
C LYS A 266 14.01 -9.17 21.46
N LEU A 267 13.94 -10.13 22.37
CA LEU A 267 13.38 -9.89 23.69
C LEU A 267 14.13 -8.73 24.38
N PRO A 268 13.47 -7.98 25.28
CA PRO A 268 14.17 -7.04 26.15
C PRO A 268 15.31 -7.73 26.89
N LYS A 269 16.27 -6.95 27.40
CA LYS A 269 17.35 -7.51 28.21
C LYS A 269 16.75 -8.12 29.49
N LYS A 270 17.32 -9.24 29.92
CA LYS A 270 16.93 -9.91 31.16
C LYS A 270 17.64 -9.23 32.33
N ARG A 271 16.90 -8.89 33.38
CA ARG A 271 17.42 -8.38 34.65
C ARG A 271 18.00 -9.54 35.49
N ASP A 272 18.75 -9.21 36.53
CA ASP A 272 19.41 -10.20 37.39
C ASP A 272 18.43 -11.09 38.15
N ASP A 273 17.24 -10.57 38.48
CA ASP A 273 16.11 -11.31 39.08
C ASP A 273 15.39 -12.25 38.09
N GLY A 274 15.81 -12.24 36.83
CA GLY A 274 15.27 -13.03 35.75
C GLY A 274 14.03 -12.46 35.06
N SER A 275 13.54 -11.28 35.46
CA SER A 275 12.52 -10.52 34.73
C SER A 275 13.09 -9.87 33.47
N PHE A 276 12.23 -9.38 32.57
CA PHE A 276 12.64 -8.64 31.38
C PHE A 276 12.49 -7.14 31.59
N GLU A 277 13.44 -6.36 31.08
CA GLU A 277 13.31 -4.91 30.92
C GLU A 277 12.05 -4.52 30.14
N ASP A 278 11.69 -3.25 30.25
CA ASP A 278 10.51 -2.72 29.57
C ASP A 278 10.67 -2.77 28.04
N LEU A 279 9.53 -2.81 27.35
CA LEU A 279 9.53 -2.81 25.90
C LEU A 279 9.99 -1.45 25.36
N SER A 280 11.02 -1.45 24.51
CA SER A 280 11.56 -0.26 23.85
C SER A 280 10.82 0.03 22.55
N PHE A 281 10.48 1.29 22.32
CA PHE A 281 9.85 1.81 21.09
C PHE A 281 10.77 2.81 20.35
N VAL A 282 12.04 2.84 20.76
CA VAL A 282 13.13 3.60 20.15
C VAL A 282 14.26 2.63 19.81
N VAL A 283 15.26 3.04 19.05
CA VAL A 283 16.42 2.18 18.75
C VAL A 283 17.32 2.07 20.00
N PRO A 284 17.73 0.86 20.43
CA PRO A 284 17.32 -0.45 19.91
C PRO A 284 15.90 -0.85 20.35
N VAL A 285 15.08 -1.28 19.38
CA VAL A 285 13.70 -1.73 19.63
C VAL A 285 13.72 -3.11 20.27
N SER A 286 12.82 -3.37 21.22
CA SER A 286 12.60 -4.70 21.80
C SER A 286 11.16 -5.19 21.58
N HIS A 287 10.97 -6.51 21.52
CA HIS A 287 9.68 -7.15 21.30
C HIS A 287 9.48 -8.36 22.21
N GLY A 288 8.39 -8.35 22.99
CA GLY A 288 8.10 -9.39 23.97
C GLY A 288 7.78 -10.76 23.36
N GLY A 289 7.46 -10.82 22.06
CA GLY A 289 7.27 -12.08 21.33
C GLY A 289 8.56 -12.67 20.74
N GLY A 290 9.70 -11.97 20.87
CA GLY A 290 10.96 -12.32 20.22
C GLY A 290 10.94 -12.15 18.69
N LEU A 291 11.96 -12.69 18.03
CA LEU A 291 12.18 -12.58 16.58
C LEU A 291 11.08 -13.33 15.79
N LYS A 292 10.38 -12.62 14.89
CA LYS A 292 9.35 -13.15 13.97
C LYS A 292 9.74 -13.04 12.49
N MET A 293 10.71 -12.18 12.19
CA MET A 293 11.15 -11.87 10.84
C MET A 293 12.64 -11.55 10.84
N HIS A 294 13.39 -12.06 9.86
CA HIS A 294 14.79 -11.69 9.65
C HIS A 294 14.90 -10.54 8.64
N LYS A 295 15.95 -9.71 8.71
CA LYS A 295 16.20 -8.62 7.73
C LYS A 295 16.32 -9.12 6.29
N ASP A 296 16.73 -10.37 6.13
CA ASP A 296 16.94 -11.02 4.84
C ASP A 296 15.76 -11.92 4.43
N ASP A 297 14.70 -12.01 5.27
CA ASP A 297 13.46 -12.72 4.93
C ASP A 297 12.71 -11.93 3.86
N GLN A 298 12.10 -12.62 2.90
CA GLN A 298 11.22 -11.99 1.92
C GLN A 298 10.08 -11.19 2.56
N SER A 299 9.63 -11.58 3.75
CA SER A 299 8.61 -10.83 4.50
C SER A 299 9.10 -9.44 4.88
N TYR A 300 10.39 -9.30 5.22
CA TYR A 300 11.01 -8.00 5.47
C TYR A 300 11.00 -7.18 4.19
N LYS A 301 11.46 -7.76 3.08
CA LYS A 301 11.44 -7.15 1.75
C LYS A 301 10.04 -6.63 1.38
N SER A 302 9.02 -7.45 1.60
CA SER A 302 7.61 -7.14 1.36
C SER A 302 7.12 -5.96 2.19
N PHE A 303 7.43 -5.94 3.49
CA PHE A 303 7.04 -4.85 4.39
C PHE A 303 7.73 -3.55 4.02
N ILE A 304 9.06 -3.55 3.84
CA ILE A 304 9.80 -2.33 3.54
C ILE A 304 9.45 -1.78 2.15
N ALA A 305 9.24 -2.64 1.15
CA ALA A 305 8.77 -2.22 -0.18
C ALA A 305 7.41 -1.51 -0.10
N TRP A 306 6.46 -2.07 0.65
CA TRP A 306 5.15 -1.44 0.82
C TRP A 306 5.23 -0.12 1.58
N ILE A 307 6.02 -0.03 2.67
CA ILE A 307 6.17 1.22 3.44
C ILE A 307 6.80 2.31 2.55
N GLN A 308 7.82 1.97 1.77
CA GLN A 308 8.46 2.89 0.83
C GLN A 308 7.50 3.37 -0.27
N ASP A 309 6.73 2.46 -0.87
CA ASP A 309 5.69 2.78 -1.86
C ASP A 309 4.62 3.69 -1.24
N TYR A 310 4.09 3.33 -0.08
CA TYR A 310 3.10 4.11 0.64
C TYR A 310 3.61 5.52 0.99
N ALA A 311 4.85 5.64 1.46
CA ALA A 311 5.48 6.93 1.73
C ALA A 311 5.62 7.80 0.48
N LYS A 312 5.98 7.21 -0.67
CA LYS A 312 6.06 7.92 -1.95
C LYS A 312 4.67 8.32 -2.47
N VAL A 313 3.66 7.46 -2.33
CA VAL A 313 2.27 7.77 -2.71
C VAL A 313 1.73 8.93 -1.86
N VAL A 314 1.82 8.85 -0.53
CA VAL A 314 1.34 9.91 0.37
C VAL A 314 2.10 11.23 0.18
N GLY A 315 3.37 11.15 -0.21
CA GLY A 315 4.20 12.32 -0.49
C GLY A 315 4.14 12.84 -1.93
N ASP A 316 3.25 12.33 -2.79
CA ASP A 316 3.16 12.65 -4.23
C ASP A 316 4.52 12.61 -4.96
N LYS A 317 5.33 11.59 -4.68
CA LYS A 317 6.73 11.51 -5.16
C LYS A 317 6.92 10.79 -6.48
N TYR A 318 5.87 10.19 -7.04
CA TYR A 318 5.95 9.51 -8.34
C TYR A 318 5.65 10.48 -9.47
N ALA A 319 6.62 10.67 -10.37
CA ALA A 319 6.50 11.55 -11.52
C ALA A 319 6.18 10.82 -12.82
N SER A 320 6.68 9.59 -12.97
CA SER A 320 6.57 8.82 -14.21
C SER A 320 6.19 7.36 -13.95
N VAL A 321 5.84 6.65 -15.02
CA VAL A 321 5.48 5.23 -14.97
C VAL A 321 6.69 4.37 -14.58
N ASP A 322 7.89 4.75 -15.03
CA ASP A 322 9.13 3.99 -14.80
C ASP A 322 9.58 4.00 -13.33
N GLU A 323 9.10 4.96 -12.54
CA GLU A 323 9.35 5.02 -11.11
C GLU A 323 8.43 4.09 -10.29
N LEU A 324 7.34 3.60 -10.89
CA LEU A 324 6.36 2.79 -10.19
C LEU A 324 6.96 1.42 -9.83
N PRO A 325 6.76 0.93 -8.59
CA PRO A 325 7.18 -0.41 -8.23
C PRO A 325 6.33 -1.44 -8.99
N ALA A 326 6.97 -2.53 -9.44
CA ALA A 326 6.28 -3.60 -10.18
C ALA A 326 5.06 -4.16 -9.42
N ASP A 327 5.14 -4.28 -8.08
CA ASP A 327 4.08 -4.75 -7.16
C ASP A 327 3.19 -5.84 -7.78
N ASN A 328 3.84 -6.91 -8.27
CA ASN A 328 3.23 -7.97 -9.07
C ASN A 328 3.43 -9.35 -8.44
N TRP A 329 3.68 -9.42 -7.13
CA TRP A 329 3.88 -10.67 -6.40
C TRP A 329 2.81 -10.96 -5.35
N TYR A 330 2.61 -12.24 -5.08
CA TYR A 330 1.60 -12.76 -4.16
C TYR A 330 2.21 -13.82 -3.26
N GLY A 331 2.12 -13.64 -1.95
CA GLY A 331 2.56 -14.67 -1.01
C GLY A 331 1.74 -15.94 -1.17
N SER A 332 2.41 -17.10 -1.20
CA SER A 332 1.77 -18.42 -1.21
C SER A 332 2.14 -19.21 0.04
N LYS A 333 1.47 -20.34 0.25
CA LYS A 333 1.83 -21.33 1.28
C LYS A 333 2.79 -22.40 0.76
N ILE A 334 3.24 -22.29 -0.48
CA ILE A 334 4.16 -23.24 -1.11
C ILE A 334 5.57 -22.92 -0.62
N VAL A 335 6.33 -23.94 -0.21
CA VAL A 335 7.69 -23.77 0.30
C VAL A 335 8.68 -24.39 -0.67
N LEU A 336 9.71 -23.63 -1.05
CA LEU A 336 10.88 -24.12 -1.76
C LEU A 336 12.08 -24.16 -0.80
N GLN A 337 12.88 -25.21 -0.92
CA GLN A 337 14.05 -25.46 -0.09
C GLN A 337 15.24 -25.90 -0.93
N VAL A 338 16.41 -25.35 -0.60
CA VAL A 338 17.71 -25.92 -0.98
C VAL A 338 18.26 -26.65 0.24
N THR A 339 18.48 -27.96 0.13
CA THR A 339 19.19 -28.77 1.12
C THR A 339 20.68 -28.83 0.77
N ASP A 340 21.55 -29.07 1.73
CA ASP A 340 22.99 -29.24 1.50
C ASP A 340 23.62 -28.11 0.67
N ALA A 341 23.30 -26.87 1.05
CA ALA A 341 23.75 -25.66 0.39
C ALA A 341 25.28 -25.68 0.16
N PRO A 342 25.76 -25.37 -1.07
CA PRO A 342 27.17 -25.51 -1.45
C PRO A 342 28.12 -24.89 -0.45
N LYS A 343 29.20 -25.58 -0.06
CA LYS A 343 30.13 -25.15 1.01
C LYS A 343 30.65 -23.71 0.84
N THR A 344 30.72 -23.22 -0.39
CA THR A 344 31.12 -21.86 -0.74
C THR A 344 30.13 -20.78 -0.29
N TRP A 345 28.90 -21.12 0.09
CA TRP A 345 27.92 -20.16 0.62
C TRP A 345 28.13 -19.99 2.13
N PRO A 346 28.51 -18.82 2.67
CA PRO A 346 28.67 -18.63 4.10
C PRO A 346 27.34 -18.77 4.85
N THR A 347 27.38 -19.23 6.11
CA THR A 347 26.18 -19.20 6.98
C THR A 347 25.68 -17.76 7.14
N GLY A 348 24.38 -17.56 7.02
CA GLY A 348 23.74 -16.25 7.10
C GLY A 348 23.70 -15.46 5.79
N ILE A 349 24.37 -15.92 4.73
CA ILE A 349 24.32 -15.19 3.45
C ILE A 349 22.90 -15.24 2.86
N PRO A 350 22.36 -14.11 2.36
CA PRO A 350 21.10 -14.11 1.63
C PRO A 350 21.21 -14.88 0.31
N VAL A 351 20.16 -15.65 0.01
CA VAL A 351 20.01 -16.41 -1.23
C VAL A 351 18.60 -16.19 -1.76
N GLN A 352 18.50 -15.77 -3.02
CA GLN A 352 17.25 -15.64 -3.76
C GLN A 352 17.11 -16.84 -4.71
N LEU A 353 15.97 -17.53 -4.64
CA LEU A 353 15.62 -18.62 -5.53
C LEU A 353 14.52 -18.13 -6.46
N VAL A 354 14.73 -18.25 -7.77
CA VAL A 354 13.80 -17.79 -8.80
C VAL A 354 13.36 -18.98 -9.65
N LEU A 355 12.06 -19.07 -9.93
CA LEU A 355 11.45 -20.16 -10.68
C LEU A 355 11.02 -19.68 -12.06
N HIS A 356 11.34 -20.48 -13.07
CA HIS A 356 10.85 -20.35 -14.44
C HIS A 356 10.04 -21.60 -14.79
N SER A 357 8.89 -21.45 -15.44
CA SER A 357 8.14 -22.58 -15.99
C SER A 357 8.70 -23.03 -17.33
N TRP A 358 8.57 -24.32 -17.59
CA TRP A 358 8.73 -24.87 -18.94
C TRP A 358 7.55 -24.47 -19.83
N ASN A 359 7.83 -24.11 -21.08
CA ASN A 359 6.82 -23.89 -22.09
C ASN A 359 6.86 -25.04 -23.10
N GLU A 360 5.82 -25.87 -23.07
CA GLU A 360 5.72 -27.06 -23.94
C GLU A 360 5.55 -26.67 -25.43
N GLN A 361 4.98 -25.50 -25.72
CA GLN A 361 4.74 -25.08 -27.11
C GLN A 361 6.05 -24.73 -27.82
N ASN A 362 7.00 -24.13 -27.09
CA ASN A 362 8.27 -23.69 -27.66
C ASN A 362 9.46 -24.59 -27.27
N GLY A 363 9.23 -25.64 -26.45
CA GLY A 363 10.28 -26.54 -26.00
C GLY A 363 11.42 -25.84 -25.25
N SER A 364 11.12 -24.78 -24.49
CA SER A 364 12.12 -23.99 -23.77
C SER A 364 11.61 -23.45 -22.43
N TRP A 365 12.53 -22.94 -21.61
CA TRP A 365 12.19 -22.25 -20.37
C TRP A 365 11.64 -20.85 -20.66
N ASN A 366 10.56 -20.45 -19.98
CA ASN A 366 10.09 -19.07 -20.04
C ASN A 366 11.17 -18.12 -19.48
N ALA A 367 11.48 -17.07 -20.24
CA ALA A 367 12.48 -16.08 -19.84
C ALA A 367 12.07 -15.33 -18.57
N GLU A 368 10.79 -14.97 -18.48
CA GLU A 368 10.21 -14.32 -17.30
C GLU A 368 10.02 -15.31 -16.15
N PRO A 369 10.42 -14.94 -14.92
CA PRO A 369 10.17 -15.76 -13.75
C PRO A 369 8.69 -15.73 -13.35
N ILE A 370 8.22 -16.83 -12.78
CA ILE A 370 6.83 -16.99 -12.34
C ILE A 370 6.68 -17.04 -10.82
N ALA A 371 7.79 -17.21 -10.09
CA ALA A 371 7.82 -17.16 -8.65
C ALA A 371 9.24 -16.95 -8.14
N PHE A 372 9.36 -16.50 -6.90
CA PHE A 372 10.64 -16.42 -6.22
C PHE A 372 10.49 -16.59 -4.71
N THR A 373 11.59 -16.84 -4.02
CA THR A 373 11.69 -16.72 -2.56
C THR A 373 13.07 -16.21 -2.19
N GLN A 374 13.19 -15.64 -1.00
CA GLN A 374 14.48 -15.23 -0.41
C GLN A 374 14.58 -15.78 1.01
N GLY A 375 15.76 -16.29 1.35
CA GLY A 375 16.10 -16.74 2.69
C GLY A 375 17.60 -16.64 2.94
N THR A 376 18.06 -17.09 4.10
CA THR A 376 19.49 -17.14 4.43
C THR A 376 19.97 -18.57 4.56
N VAL A 377 21.26 -18.78 4.36
CA VAL A 377 21.89 -20.09 4.62
C VAL A 377 21.90 -20.35 6.12
N ALA A 378 21.05 -21.28 6.57
CA ALA A 378 21.01 -21.72 7.95
C ALA A 378 22.29 -22.49 8.35
N PRO A 379 22.61 -22.61 9.65
CA PRO A 379 23.75 -23.41 10.13
C PRO A 379 23.73 -24.87 9.62
N ARG A 380 22.54 -25.44 9.42
CA ARG A 380 22.33 -26.77 8.83
C ARG A 380 22.50 -26.81 7.31
N ARG A 381 23.06 -25.77 6.69
CA ARG A 381 23.27 -25.66 5.24
C ARG A 381 21.97 -25.75 4.45
N MET A 382 20.92 -25.10 4.93
CA MET A 382 19.61 -25.07 4.28
C MET A 382 19.22 -23.64 3.96
N VAL A 383 18.61 -23.44 2.79
CA VAL A 383 17.90 -22.20 2.45
C VAL A 383 16.44 -22.59 2.26
N SER A 384 15.50 -21.87 2.86
CA SER A 384 14.08 -22.18 2.74
C SER A 384 13.26 -20.89 2.75
N GLY A 385 12.18 -20.88 1.99
CA GLY A 385 11.21 -19.81 2.07
C GLY A 385 9.93 -20.12 1.31
N ALA A 386 8.88 -19.40 1.70
CA ALA A 386 7.60 -19.46 1.02
C ALA A 386 7.71 -18.75 -0.34
N LEU A 387 7.18 -19.37 -1.39
CA LEU A 387 7.18 -18.79 -2.72
C LEU A 387 6.24 -17.61 -2.80
N PHE A 388 6.72 -16.55 -3.44
CA PHE A 388 5.94 -15.42 -3.91
C PHE A 388 5.73 -15.61 -5.39
N LEU A 389 4.46 -15.80 -5.80
CA LEU A 389 4.11 -16.02 -7.19
C LEU A 389 4.06 -14.67 -7.91
N LEU A 390 4.68 -14.60 -9.08
CA LEU A 390 4.69 -13.42 -9.95
C LEU A 390 3.54 -13.54 -10.94
N ALA A 391 2.68 -12.53 -10.97
CA ALA A 391 1.61 -12.42 -11.95
C ALA A 391 1.95 -11.30 -12.95
N PRO A 392 2.35 -11.62 -14.19
CA PRO A 392 2.62 -10.59 -15.20
C PRO A 392 1.34 -9.81 -15.58
N ASP A 393 0.17 -10.42 -15.41
CA ASP A 393 -1.12 -9.81 -15.68
C ASP A 393 -2.00 -9.79 -14.41
N ARG A 394 -2.18 -8.59 -13.85
CA ARG A 394 -2.99 -8.35 -12.65
C ARG A 394 -4.47 -8.72 -12.86
N SER A 395 -4.97 -8.70 -14.11
CA SER A 395 -6.38 -9.01 -14.40
C SER A 395 -6.73 -10.48 -14.20
N LYS A 396 -5.73 -11.36 -14.15
CA LYS A 396 -5.90 -12.81 -13.99
C LYS A 396 -5.76 -13.31 -12.56
N VAL A 397 -5.48 -12.41 -11.62
CA VAL A 397 -5.34 -12.81 -10.22
C VAL A 397 -6.72 -12.78 -9.56
N THR A 398 -7.20 -13.95 -9.18
CA THR A 398 -8.48 -14.10 -8.46
C THR A 398 -8.48 -13.25 -7.18
N ASP A 399 -9.62 -12.63 -6.84
CA ASP A 399 -9.83 -11.75 -5.68
C ASP A 399 -9.55 -12.37 -4.29
N THR A 400 -9.08 -13.62 -4.24
CA THR A 400 -8.67 -14.30 -3.03
C THR A 400 -7.15 -14.49 -2.99
N PRO A 401 -6.39 -13.59 -2.30
CA PRO A 401 -4.95 -13.73 -2.10
C PRO A 401 -4.53 -15.08 -1.52
N ASP A 402 -5.42 -15.70 -0.74
CA ASP A 402 -5.18 -16.97 -0.04
C ASP A 402 -5.15 -18.21 -0.96
N ARG A 403 -5.38 -18.05 -2.29
CA ARG A 403 -5.42 -19.15 -3.27
C ARG A 403 -4.39 -19.04 -4.39
N ALA A 404 -3.34 -18.23 -4.20
CA ALA A 404 -2.20 -18.23 -5.09
C ALA A 404 -1.61 -19.66 -5.16
N SER A 405 -1.89 -20.36 -6.26
CA SER A 405 -1.47 -21.75 -6.49
C SER A 405 -0.54 -21.80 -7.71
N LEU A 406 0.40 -22.72 -7.66
CA LEU A 406 1.34 -22.96 -8.75
C LEU A 406 0.97 -24.29 -9.39
N ALA A 407 0.62 -24.25 -10.68
CA ALA A 407 0.30 -25.47 -11.43
C ALA A 407 1.47 -26.47 -11.36
N GLY A 408 1.17 -27.77 -11.39
CA GLY A 408 2.22 -28.77 -11.49
C GLY A 408 2.94 -28.72 -12.85
N GLY A 409 4.16 -29.24 -12.93
CA GLY A 409 4.93 -29.22 -14.17
C GLY A 409 6.44 -29.31 -13.98
N ARG A 410 7.16 -28.90 -15.03
CA ARG A 410 8.61 -28.76 -15.09
C ARG A 410 9.03 -27.33 -14.77
N PHE A 411 10.02 -27.19 -13.90
CA PHE A 411 10.51 -25.88 -13.45
C PHE A 411 12.03 -25.83 -13.48
N LEU A 412 12.57 -24.68 -13.87
CA LEU A 412 13.97 -24.33 -13.70
C LEU A 412 14.08 -23.42 -12.48
N ILE A 413 14.90 -23.83 -11.52
CA ILE A 413 15.22 -23.04 -10.34
C ILE A 413 16.60 -22.43 -10.55
N LYS A 414 16.69 -21.10 -10.47
CA LYS A 414 17.95 -20.36 -10.46
C LYS A 414 18.24 -19.87 -9.05
N ALA A 415 19.45 -20.10 -8.57
CA ALA A 415 19.91 -19.66 -7.26
C ALA A 415 20.88 -18.49 -7.39
N TYR A 416 20.52 -17.37 -6.76
CA TYR A 416 21.32 -16.14 -6.72
C TYR A 416 21.81 -15.91 -5.30
N VAL A 417 23.10 -15.65 -5.12
CA VAL A 417 23.74 -15.52 -3.80
C VAL A 417 24.27 -14.10 -3.66
N ASP A 418 23.86 -13.40 -2.61
CA ASP A 418 24.23 -12.00 -2.39
C ASP A 418 25.66 -11.85 -1.83
N GLN A 419 26.66 -12.33 -2.58
CA GLN A 419 28.06 -12.27 -2.17
C GLN A 419 28.57 -10.83 -1.98
N ARG A 420 27.97 -9.89 -2.73
CA ARG A 420 28.29 -8.46 -2.71
C ARG A 420 27.51 -7.66 -1.66
N ARG A 421 26.66 -8.31 -0.85
CA ARG A 421 25.89 -7.69 0.25
C ARG A 421 24.96 -6.55 -0.21
N GLN A 422 24.48 -6.60 -1.46
CA GLN A 422 23.65 -5.55 -2.05
C GLN A 422 22.31 -5.40 -1.30
N LEU A 423 21.80 -6.47 -0.69
CA LEU A 423 20.53 -6.45 0.04
C LEU A 423 20.63 -5.73 1.39
N GLU A 424 21.84 -5.49 1.91
CA GLU A 424 22.00 -4.69 3.14
C GLU A 424 21.70 -3.20 2.88
N GLU A 425 22.10 -2.70 1.71
CA GLU A 425 21.85 -1.33 1.29
C GLU A 425 20.44 -1.18 0.69
N ALA A 426 20.12 -2.06 -0.26
CA ALA A 426 18.89 -2.07 -1.04
C ALA A 426 18.09 -3.36 -0.80
N PRO A 427 17.38 -3.48 0.35
CA PRO A 427 16.68 -4.71 0.72
C PRO A 427 15.52 -5.09 -0.20
N THR A 428 15.08 -4.19 -1.08
CA THR A 428 14.04 -4.41 -2.09
C THR A 428 14.58 -4.87 -3.44
N LEU A 429 15.91 -4.86 -3.62
CA LEU A 429 16.55 -5.30 -4.85
C LEU A 429 16.25 -6.77 -5.14
N MET A 430 16.04 -7.11 -6.41
CA MET A 430 16.05 -8.48 -6.90
C MET A 430 17.44 -8.80 -7.44
N LEU A 431 18.08 -9.85 -6.93
CA LEU A 431 19.44 -10.22 -7.34
C LEU A 431 19.48 -10.58 -8.84
N GLY A 432 20.56 -10.16 -9.50
CA GLY A 432 20.69 -10.18 -10.97
C GLY A 432 21.65 -11.25 -11.49
N LYS A 433 21.93 -11.24 -12.80
CA LYS A 433 22.79 -12.23 -13.47
C LYS A 433 24.18 -12.35 -12.84
N GLU A 434 24.74 -11.24 -12.35
CA GLU A 434 26.05 -11.21 -11.68
C GLU A 434 26.08 -11.97 -10.34
N ASP A 435 24.90 -12.24 -9.75
CA ASP A 435 24.77 -12.97 -8.49
C ASP A 435 24.38 -14.44 -8.72
N LEU A 436 24.20 -14.86 -9.98
CA LEU A 436 23.77 -16.21 -10.34
C LEU A 436 24.86 -17.23 -10.02
N TYR A 437 24.56 -18.11 -9.06
CA TYR A 437 25.46 -19.19 -8.69
C TYR A 437 25.29 -20.42 -9.60
N GLY A 438 24.04 -20.80 -9.87
CA GLY A 438 23.72 -21.97 -10.65
C GLY A 438 22.22 -22.25 -10.73
N GLN A 439 21.86 -23.30 -11.44
CA GLN A 439 20.48 -23.66 -11.73
C GLN A 439 20.25 -25.18 -11.71
N THR A 440 19.01 -25.60 -11.45
CA THR A 440 18.61 -27.01 -11.41
C THR A 440 17.17 -27.18 -11.89
N GLU A 441 16.86 -28.35 -12.46
CA GLU A 441 15.52 -28.68 -12.96
C GLU A 441 14.72 -29.50 -11.93
N VAL A 442 13.45 -29.14 -11.76
CA VAL A 442 12.44 -29.95 -11.08
C VAL A 442 11.46 -30.48 -12.11
N LYS A 443 11.56 -31.77 -12.44
CA LYS A 443 10.81 -32.37 -13.56
C LYS A 443 9.31 -32.54 -13.30
N LYS A 444 8.89 -32.77 -12.05
CA LYS A 444 7.48 -33.07 -11.71
C LYS A 444 7.12 -32.55 -10.31
N SER A 445 7.02 -31.23 -10.15
CA SER A 445 6.49 -30.67 -8.89
C SER A 445 4.97 -30.65 -8.90
N ARG A 446 4.35 -30.95 -7.76
CA ARG A 446 2.91 -30.78 -7.50
C ARG A 446 2.61 -29.59 -6.58
N TRP A 447 3.64 -28.84 -6.18
CA TRP A 447 3.57 -27.62 -5.35
C TRP A 447 2.50 -27.64 -4.24
N ARG A 448 2.70 -28.52 -3.26
CA ARG A 448 1.80 -28.64 -2.11
C ARG A 448 2.06 -27.56 -1.06
N GLU A 449 1.03 -27.24 -0.28
CA GLU A 449 1.12 -26.24 0.77
C GLU A 449 1.82 -26.76 2.04
N GLY A 450 2.59 -25.86 2.65
CA GLY A 450 3.17 -26.03 3.98
C GLY A 450 4.56 -26.64 3.99
N PHE A 451 5.29 -26.37 5.08
CA PHE A 451 6.69 -26.75 5.24
C PHE A 451 6.94 -28.27 5.16
N ARG A 452 6.00 -29.09 5.66
CA ARG A 452 6.10 -30.57 5.58
C ARG A 452 6.00 -31.11 4.15
N GLN A 453 5.52 -30.29 3.22
CA GLN A 453 5.39 -30.62 1.81
C GLN A 453 6.29 -29.74 0.94
N ALA A 454 7.34 -29.15 1.53
CA ALA A 454 8.28 -28.31 0.81
C ALA A 454 8.88 -29.08 -0.38
N THR A 455 8.98 -28.41 -1.52
CA THR A 455 9.77 -28.92 -2.64
C THR A 455 11.23 -28.67 -2.29
N ALA A 456 12.05 -29.73 -2.30
CA ALA A 456 13.47 -29.65 -1.95
C ALA A 456 14.33 -29.96 -3.18
N VAL A 457 15.40 -29.20 -3.36
CA VAL A 457 16.49 -29.49 -4.30
C VAL A 457 17.82 -29.53 -3.54
N ALA A 458 18.70 -30.45 -3.91
CA ALA A 458 20.03 -30.51 -3.31
C ALA A 458 20.91 -29.40 -3.88
N GLY A 459 21.72 -28.75 -3.03
CA GLY A 459 22.67 -27.73 -3.44
C GLY A 459 23.70 -28.25 -4.45
N SER A 460 24.06 -29.54 -4.37
CA SER A 460 24.92 -30.23 -5.34
C SER A 460 24.30 -30.39 -6.74
N SER A 461 22.98 -30.23 -6.87
CA SER A 461 22.29 -30.27 -8.17
C SER A 461 22.34 -28.95 -8.93
N LEU A 462 22.79 -27.86 -8.29
CA LEU A 462 22.91 -26.55 -8.91
C LEU A 462 24.14 -26.54 -9.84
N GLN A 463 23.88 -26.57 -11.14
CA GLN A 463 24.90 -26.52 -12.18
C GLN A 463 25.16 -25.06 -12.57
N LYS A 464 26.43 -24.73 -12.87
CA LYS A 464 26.73 -23.41 -13.43
C LYS A 464 26.07 -23.27 -14.82
N PRO A 465 25.55 -22.09 -15.16
CA PRO A 465 24.83 -21.87 -16.42
C PRO A 465 25.71 -22.03 -17.66
#